data_AF-A0A891ZV43-F1
#
_entry.id   AF-A0A891ZV43-F1
#
_cell.length_a   1.000
_cell.length_b   1.000
_cell.length_c   1.000
_cell.angle_alpha   90.00
_cell.angle_beta   90.00
_cell.angle_gamma   90.00
#
_symmetry.space_group_name_H-M   'P 1'
#
loop_
_entity.id
_entity.type
_entity.pdbx_description
1 polymer ?
#
loop_
_entity_poly.entity_id
_entity_poly.type
_entity_poly.pdbx_seq_one_letter_code
_entity_poly.pdbx_strand_id
1 'polypeptide(L)'
;MAHRISIGFLLVACVACTRPTLPADSGGSIDASIGSDGGRLVDAQADAQEPESDGGRHDAASMVHDAGPSCVSEADCRSTHACLRGLCTGGTCSYVPQDAGTECRAAAGVCDIAELCDGTGSDCPDDVLVGVGRSCTDDLNPCTNDVCDGAGACSHPPRPAGDPCPADSNECTLDRCDGAGACAHPAVADDTLCDGDFGICCGGACVSMVSRTNCGSCGNSCSGRCCEDAVPYCVTTGASCL
;
A
#
# COMPACT_ATOMS: atom_id res chain seq x y z
N MET A 1 -10.92 15.85 66.64
CA MET A 1 -10.22 14.86 67.48
C MET A 1 -10.57 13.47 67.00
N ALA A 2 -9.60 12.56 67.08
CA ALA A 2 -9.51 11.22 66.51
C ALA A 2 -10.72 10.27 66.66
N HIS A 3 -10.93 9.41 65.65
CA HIS A 3 -10.71 7.95 65.73
C HIS A 3 -11.01 7.26 64.37
N ARG A 4 -9.97 6.76 63.68
CA ARG A 4 -9.54 5.34 63.54
C ARG A 4 -10.48 4.43 62.71
N ILE A 5 -10.06 4.12 61.48
CA ILE A 5 -9.60 2.79 60.95
C ILE A 5 -10.73 1.78 60.69
N SER A 6 -10.90 1.41 59.41
CA SER A 6 -11.18 0.02 59.04
C SER A 6 -10.62 -0.29 57.64
N ILE A 7 -9.71 -1.25 57.61
CA ILE A 7 -8.93 -1.72 56.47
C ILE A 7 -9.77 -2.75 55.72
N GLY A 8 -10.16 -2.44 54.48
CA GLY A 8 -10.77 -3.40 53.56
C GLY A 8 -9.68 -4.17 52.82
N PHE A 9 -9.40 -5.39 53.28
CA PHE A 9 -8.54 -6.35 52.59
C PHE A 9 -9.30 -6.90 51.37
N LEU A 10 -8.97 -6.42 50.18
CA LEU A 10 -9.50 -6.95 48.93
C LEU A 10 -8.67 -8.19 48.54
N LEU A 11 -9.30 -9.36 48.64
CA LEU A 11 -8.82 -10.64 48.13
C LEU A 11 -8.72 -10.56 46.59
N VAL A 12 -7.50 -10.39 46.07
CA VAL A 12 -7.19 -10.65 44.66
C VAL A 12 -6.74 -12.11 44.56
N ALA A 13 -7.60 -12.95 43.98
CA ALA A 13 -7.29 -14.32 43.65
C ALA A 13 -6.21 -14.36 42.57
N CYS A 14 -5.09 -15.00 42.90
CA CYS A 14 -4.02 -15.33 41.97
C CYS A 14 -4.51 -16.44 41.02
N VAL A 15 -4.83 -16.10 39.77
CA VAL A 15 -5.02 -17.09 38.70
C VAL A 15 -3.64 -17.56 38.25
N ALA A 16 -3.37 -18.84 38.49
CA ALA A 16 -2.15 -19.52 38.11
C ALA A 16 -1.92 -19.49 36.59
N CYS A 17 -0.77 -18.97 36.18
CA CYS A 17 -0.19 -19.22 34.86
C CYS A 17 0.40 -20.65 34.83
N THR A 18 -0.31 -21.60 34.23
CA THR A 18 0.28 -22.86 33.77
C THR A 18 0.69 -22.69 32.31
N ARG A 19 1.99 -22.51 32.07
CA ARG A 19 2.59 -22.57 30.72
C ARG A 19 2.75 -24.03 30.29
N PRO A 20 2.30 -24.44 29.09
CA PRO A 20 2.70 -25.70 28.50
C PRO A 20 4.07 -25.54 27.81
N THR A 21 4.99 -26.43 28.13
CA THR A 21 6.29 -26.63 27.48
C THR A 21 6.10 -27.33 26.14
N LEU A 22 6.56 -26.74 25.04
CA LEU A 22 6.70 -27.40 23.74
C LEU A 22 8.09 -28.05 23.61
N PRO A 23 8.21 -29.24 22.99
CA PRO A 23 9.49 -29.87 22.73
C PRO A 23 10.19 -29.28 21.51
N ALA A 24 11.52 -29.32 21.58
CA ALA A 24 12.44 -28.91 20.54
C ALA A 24 12.32 -29.78 19.28
N ASP A 25 12.32 -29.14 18.12
CA ASP A 25 12.53 -29.82 16.84
C ASP A 25 13.82 -29.33 16.19
N SER A 26 14.61 -30.34 15.82
CA SER A 26 15.99 -30.33 15.37
C SER A 26 16.15 -29.75 13.96
N GLY A 27 17.22 -28.99 13.77
CA GLY A 27 17.63 -28.46 12.48
C GLY A 27 17.98 -29.55 11.46
N GLY A 28 17.42 -29.41 10.26
CA GLY A 28 17.82 -30.14 9.06
C GLY A 28 18.28 -29.15 7.99
N SER A 29 19.59 -29.04 7.82
CA SER A 29 20.26 -28.37 6.71
C SER A 29 20.06 -29.17 5.43
N ILE A 30 19.45 -28.59 4.40
CA ILE A 30 19.47 -29.15 3.04
C ILE A 30 20.76 -28.72 2.33
N ASP A 31 21.66 -29.69 2.18
CA ASP A 31 22.86 -29.58 1.36
C ASP A 31 22.52 -29.88 -0.10
N ALA A 32 22.90 -28.97 -0.99
CA ALA A 32 22.75 -29.09 -2.42
C ALA A 32 23.94 -29.87 -2.98
N SER A 33 23.73 -31.17 -3.24
CA SER A 33 24.68 -31.98 -3.99
C SER A 33 24.09 -32.41 -5.32
N ILE A 34 24.66 -31.82 -6.37
CA ILE A 34 24.51 -32.17 -7.78
C ILE A 34 25.16 -33.53 -8.00
N GLY A 35 24.41 -34.52 -8.48
CA GLY A 35 24.90 -35.86 -8.81
C GLY A 35 24.17 -36.42 -10.01
N SER A 36 24.82 -36.34 -11.17
CA SER A 36 24.49 -37.07 -12.40
C SER A 36 24.43 -38.58 -12.14
N ASP A 37 23.44 -39.27 -12.72
CA ASP A 37 23.67 -40.42 -13.60
C ASP A 37 22.33 -41.07 -14.01
N GLY A 38 22.23 -41.39 -15.30
CA GLY A 38 21.03 -41.92 -15.94
C GLY A 38 20.75 -43.38 -15.59
N GLY A 39 19.48 -43.75 -15.64
CA GLY A 39 19.04 -45.13 -15.44
C GLY A 39 17.56 -45.33 -15.75
N ARG A 40 17.26 -45.55 -17.03
CA ARG A 40 15.97 -45.96 -17.58
C ARG A 40 15.60 -47.37 -17.10
N LEU A 41 14.46 -47.54 -16.42
CA LEU A 41 13.66 -48.77 -16.40
C LEU A 41 12.18 -48.43 -16.32
N VAL A 42 11.43 -49.11 -17.18
CA VAL A 42 10.01 -49.00 -17.46
C VAL A 42 9.20 -49.98 -16.60
N ASP A 43 7.94 -49.62 -16.37
CA ASP A 43 6.77 -50.43 -16.01
C ASP A 43 6.61 -50.98 -14.58
N ALA A 44 5.77 -50.28 -13.80
CA ALA A 44 4.74 -50.87 -12.93
C ALA A 44 3.63 -49.85 -12.66
N GLN A 45 2.52 -49.97 -13.39
CA GLN A 45 1.24 -49.32 -13.12
C GLN A 45 0.52 -50.02 -11.96
N ALA A 46 -0.03 -49.24 -11.03
CA ALA A 46 -1.20 -49.59 -10.22
C ALA A 46 -1.85 -48.30 -9.67
N ASP A 47 -2.82 -47.80 -10.44
CA ASP A 47 -4.09 -47.17 -10.04
C ASP A 47 -4.11 -46.13 -8.91
N ALA A 48 -3.96 -44.86 -9.30
CA ALA A 48 -4.71 -43.75 -8.70
C ALA A 48 -5.32 -42.93 -9.84
N GLN A 49 -6.64 -43.07 -10.00
CA GLN A 49 -7.44 -42.39 -11.00
C GLN A 49 -7.52 -40.88 -10.69
N GLU A 50 -6.68 -40.07 -11.32
CA GLU A 50 -6.96 -38.64 -11.50
C GLU A 50 -7.65 -38.45 -12.86
N PRO A 51 -8.73 -37.66 -12.97
CA PRO A 51 -9.41 -37.48 -14.24
C PRO A 51 -8.51 -36.67 -15.18
N GLU A 52 -8.13 -37.32 -16.28
CA GLU A 52 -7.43 -36.71 -17.39
C GLU A 52 -8.26 -35.53 -17.94
N SER A 53 -7.73 -34.32 -17.80
CA SER A 53 -8.16 -33.16 -18.58
C SER A 53 -7.57 -33.32 -19.97
N ASP A 54 -8.34 -33.96 -20.84
CA ASP A 54 -7.95 -34.24 -22.21
C ASP A 54 -7.89 -32.92 -23.00
N GLY A 55 -6.69 -32.59 -23.48
CA GLY A 55 -6.38 -31.41 -24.29
C GLY A 55 -6.96 -31.53 -25.69
N GLY A 56 -8.28 -31.49 -25.79
CA GLY A 56 -9.02 -31.42 -27.04
C GLY A 56 -8.80 -30.07 -27.73
N ARG A 57 -8.09 -30.08 -28.85
CA ARG A 57 -8.05 -28.98 -29.81
C ARG A 57 -9.48 -28.77 -30.34
N HIS A 58 -10.23 -27.85 -29.74
CA HIS A 58 -11.61 -27.61 -30.12
C HIS A 58 -11.67 -26.84 -31.45
N ASP A 59 -12.10 -27.53 -32.51
CA ASP A 59 -12.43 -26.92 -33.80
C ASP A 59 -13.55 -25.88 -33.62
N ALA A 60 -13.36 -24.70 -34.22
CA ALA A 60 -14.18 -23.49 -34.08
C ALA A 60 -15.65 -23.59 -34.58
N ALA A 61 -16.20 -24.80 -34.74
CA ALA A 61 -17.57 -25.05 -35.19
C ALA A 61 -18.39 -25.89 -34.20
N SER A 62 -17.84 -26.27 -33.03
CA SER A 62 -18.53 -27.09 -32.02
C SER A 62 -18.56 -26.41 -30.65
N MET A 63 -19.11 -25.20 -30.60
CA MET A 63 -19.49 -24.53 -29.34
C MET A 63 -21.01 -24.43 -29.25
N VAL A 64 -21.68 -25.56 -29.04
CA VAL A 64 -23.07 -25.60 -28.58
C VAL A 64 -23.15 -26.39 -27.28
N HIS A 65 -22.90 -25.66 -26.19
CA HIS A 65 -23.62 -25.68 -24.92
C HIS A 65 -23.49 -26.92 -24.02
N ASP A 66 -22.93 -26.68 -22.84
CA ASP A 66 -22.67 -27.63 -21.76
C ASP A 66 -23.93 -27.94 -20.90
N ALA A 67 -25.09 -28.02 -21.54
CA ALA A 67 -26.31 -28.59 -20.98
C ALA A 67 -27.03 -29.32 -22.10
N GLY A 68 -27.26 -30.63 -21.92
CA GLY A 68 -28.03 -31.41 -22.88
C GLY A 68 -29.37 -30.72 -23.20
N PRO A 69 -29.93 -30.92 -24.40
CA PRO A 69 -31.04 -30.10 -24.93
C PRO A 69 -32.29 -30.06 -24.04
N SER A 70 -32.41 -30.95 -23.06
CA SER A 70 -33.49 -30.99 -22.07
C SER A 70 -33.18 -30.15 -20.83
N CYS A 71 -33.94 -29.07 -20.63
CA CYS A 71 -33.96 -28.29 -19.39
C CYS A 71 -35.27 -28.52 -18.61
N VAL A 72 -35.26 -28.25 -17.32
CA VAL A 72 -36.47 -28.18 -16.48
C VAL A 72 -36.61 -26.83 -15.77
N SER A 73 -35.57 -26.00 -15.81
CA SER A 73 -35.52 -24.66 -15.25
C SER A 73 -34.53 -23.76 -16.01
N GLU A 74 -34.60 -22.44 -15.82
CA GLU A 74 -33.64 -21.49 -16.40
C GLU A 74 -32.20 -21.71 -15.89
N ALA A 75 -32.05 -22.30 -14.69
CA ALA A 75 -30.74 -22.61 -14.12
C ALA A 75 -29.96 -23.68 -14.91
N ASP A 76 -30.66 -24.49 -15.71
CA ASP A 76 -30.08 -25.50 -16.60
C ASP A 76 -29.55 -24.87 -17.90
N CYS A 77 -30.07 -23.69 -18.28
CA CYS A 77 -29.73 -23.02 -19.53
C CYS A 77 -28.64 -21.96 -19.32
N ARG A 78 -27.49 -22.36 -18.76
CA ARG A 78 -26.38 -21.41 -18.59
C ARG A 78 -25.73 -21.09 -19.93
N SER A 79 -25.48 -19.82 -20.18
CA SER A 79 -24.68 -19.34 -21.31
C SER A 79 -23.25 -19.10 -20.83
N THR A 80 -22.27 -19.31 -21.71
CA THR A 80 -20.90 -18.83 -21.51
C THR A 80 -20.74 -17.34 -21.79
N HIS A 81 -21.70 -16.72 -22.47
CA HIS A 81 -21.69 -15.31 -22.81
C HIS A 81 -22.39 -14.50 -21.71
N ALA A 82 -21.67 -13.53 -21.12
CA ALA A 82 -22.09 -12.81 -19.93
C ALA A 82 -23.33 -11.94 -20.11
N CYS A 83 -23.70 -11.57 -21.35
CA CYS A 83 -24.88 -10.78 -21.66
C CYS A 83 -26.03 -11.58 -22.27
N LEU A 84 -26.00 -12.91 -22.15
CA LEU A 84 -27.15 -13.76 -22.45
C LEU A 84 -27.74 -14.35 -21.17
N ARG A 85 -29.07 -14.38 -21.08
CA ARG A 85 -29.79 -15.22 -20.13
C ARG A 85 -30.44 -16.39 -20.85
N GLY A 86 -30.40 -17.55 -20.22
CA GLY A 86 -31.08 -18.74 -20.73
C GLY A 86 -32.52 -18.82 -20.25
N LEU A 87 -33.39 -19.23 -21.16
CA LEU A 87 -34.80 -19.48 -20.92
C LEU A 87 -35.10 -20.94 -21.22
N CYS A 88 -35.75 -21.62 -20.29
CA CYS A 88 -36.22 -22.99 -20.52
C CYS A 88 -37.67 -22.98 -20.99
N THR A 89 -37.91 -23.34 -22.26
CA THR A 89 -39.26 -23.42 -22.82
C THR A 89 -39.49 -24.79 -23.44
N GLY A 90 -40.47 -25.54 -22.93
CA GLY A 90 -40.82 -26.86 -23.46
C GLY A 90 -39.68 -27.89 -23.37
N GLY A 91 -38.80 -27.74 -22.38
CA GLY A 91 -37.62 -28.59 -22.24
C GLY A 91 -36.56 -28.32 -23.29
N THR A 92 -36.49 -27.11 -23.84
CA THR A 92 -35.42 -26.64 -24.73
C THR A 92 -34.88 -25.31 -24.23
N CYS A 93 -33.56 -25.14 -24.26
CA CYS A 93 -32.91 -23.88 -23.93
C CYS A 93 -32.96 -22.91 -25.11
N SER A 94 -33.34 -21.66 -24.83
CA SER A 94 -33.21 -20.51 -25.72
C SER A 94 -32.39 -19.44 -25.02
N TYR A 95 -31.57 -18.68 -25.76
CA TYR A 95 -30.74 -17.62 -25.21
C TYR A 95 -31.19 -16.28 -25.79
N VAL A 96 -31.42 -15.32 -24.90
CA VAL A 96 -31.82 -13.97 -25.27
C VAL A 96 -30.87 -12.97 -24.63
N PRO A 97 -30.63 -11.80 -25.25
CA PRO A 97 -29.90 -10.71 -24.63
C PRO A 97 -30.49 -10.36 -23.25
N GLN A 98 -29.60 -10.11 -22.29
CA GLN A 98 -29.96 -9.50 -21.03
C GLN A 98 -30.39 -8.05 -21.23
N ASP A 99 -31.04 -7.46 -20.24
CA ASP A 99 -31.53 -6.08 -20.35
C ASP A 99 -30.34 -5.10 -20.35
N ALA A 100 -30.48 -4.00 -21.08
CA ALA A 100 -29.48 -2.94 -21.08
C ALA A 100 -29.25 -2.41 -19.65
N GLY A 101 -27.99 -2.24 -19.25
CA GLY A 101 -27.63 -1.83 -17.90
C GLY A 101 -27.41 -2.99 -16.92
N THR A 102 -27.62 -4.25 -17.34
CA THR A 102 -27.25 -5.43 -16.52
C THR A 102 -25.72 -5.50 -16.39
N GLU A 103 -25.19 -5.51 -15.16
CA GLU A 103 -23.74 -5.66 -14.95
C GLU A 103 -23.26 -7.03 -15.40
N CYS A 104 -22.33 -7.04 -16.36
CA CYS A 104 -21.70 -8.27 -16.87
C CYS A 104 -20.26 -8.45 -16.39
N ARG A 105 -19.61 -7.36 -15.99
CA ARG A 105 -18.34 -7.38 -15.24
C ARG A 105 -18.38 -6.29 -14.18
N ALA A 106 -18.15 -6.68 -12.93
CA ALA A 106 -17.96 -5.73 -11.84
C ALA A 106 -16.61 -5.04 -11.95
N ALA A 107 -16.53 -3.77 -11.53
CA ALA A 107 -15.25 -3.08 -11.39
C ALA A 107 -14.35 -3.80 -10.39
N ALA A 108 -13.10 -4.08 -10.77
CA ALA A 108 -12.10 -4.72 -9.92
C ALA A 108 -11.50 -3.75 -8.87
N GLY A 109 -11.73 -2.44 -9.00
CA GLY A 109 -11.24 -1.44 -8.06
C GLY A 109 -11.69 -0.02 -8.42
N VAL A 110 -11.18 0.97 -7.67
CA VAL A 110 -11.53 2.39 -7.85
C VAL A 110 -11.06 2.99 -9.18
N CYS A 111 -10.12 2.33 -9.86
CA CYS A 111 -9.56 2.72 -11.15
C CYS A 111 -10.12 1.90 -12.32
N ASP A 112 -11.25 1.23 -12.09
CA ASP A 112 -11.91 0.34 -13.04
C ASP A 112 -13.39 0.72 -13.16
N ILE A 113 -14.00 0.54 -14.34
CA ILE A 113 -15.41 0.86 -14.62
C ILE A 113 -16.16 -0.46 -14.80
N ALA A 114 -17.30 -0.63 -14.15
CA ALA A 114 -18.12 -1.82 -14.39
C ALA A 114 -18.76 -1.77 -15.79
N GLU A 115 -18.65 -2.85 -16.57
CA GLU A 115 -19.34 -2.95 -17.85
C GLU A 115 -20.74 -3.52 -17.68
N LEU A 116 -21.62 -2.93 -18.48
CA LEU A 116 -23.03 -3.25 -18.51
C LEU A 116 -23.39 -3.76 -19.90
N CYS A 117 -24.26 -4.75 -19.96
CA CYS A 117 -24.85 -5.21 -21.21
C CYS A 117 -25.54 -4.05 -21.92
N ASP A 118 -25.43 -4.03 -23.25
CA ASP A 118 -26.03 -3.01 -24.11
C ASP A 118 -27.51 -3.31 -24.44
N GLY A 119 -27.99 -4.50 -24.09
CA GLY A 119 -29.35 -4.98 -24.38
C GLY A 119 -29.50 -5.72 -25.72
N THR A 120 -28.42 -5.89 -26.49
CA THR A 120 -28.47 -6.49 -27.83
C THR A 120 -27.37 -7.52 -28.11
N GLY A 121 -26.17 -7.31 -27.57
CA GLY A 121 -25.02 -8.19 -27.70
C GLY A 121 -25.09 -9.41 -26.78
N SER A 122 -24.39 -10.47 -27.18
CA SER A 122 -24.19 -11.66 -26.36
C SER A 122 -23.14 -11.47 -25.29
N ASP A 123 -22.11 -10.69 -25.58
CA ASP A 123 -20.94 -10.51 -24.75
C ASP A 123 -20.96 -9.18 -24.02
N CYS A 124 -20.20 -9.13 -22.93
CA CYS A 124 -19.92 -7.88 -22.25
C CYS A 124 -19.14 -6.96 -23.21
N PRO A 125 -19.40 -5.64 -23.19
CA PRO A 125 -18.54 -4.69 -23.89
C PRO A 125 -17.07 -4.83 -23.49
N ASP A 126 -16.17 -4.27 -24.30
CA ASP A 126 -14.74 -4.21 -23.97
C ASP A 126 -14.52 -3.57 -22.59
N ASP A 127 -13.55 -4.11 -21.84
CA ASP A 127 -13.15 -3.60 -20.52
C ASP A 127 -12.66 -2.14 -20.63
N VAL A 128 -13.33 -1.24 -19.91
CA VAL A 128 -13.02 0.19 -19.88
C VAL A 128 -12.47 0.57 -18.51
N LEU A 129 -11.24 1.06 -18.51
CA LEU A 129 -10.56 1.47 -17.30
C LEU A 129 -10.72 2.98 -17.06
N VAL A 130 -10.61 3.39 -15.79
CA VAL A 130 -10.55 4.80 -15.45
C VAL A 130 -9.28 5.41 -16.04
N GLY A 131 -9.42 6.55 -16.72
CA GLY A 131 -8.30 7.22 -17.37
C GLY A 131 -7.18 7.62 -16.42
N VAL A 132 -5.97 7.72 -16.99
CA VAL A 132 -4.76 8.09 -16.25
C VAL A 132 -4.94 9.41 -15.49
N GLY A 133 -4.38 9.51 -14.29
CA GLY A 133 -4.38 10.77 -13.53
C GLY A 133 -5.66 11.04 -12.74
N ARG A 134 -6.71 10.21 -12.87
CA ARG A 134 -7.88 10.32 -11.99
C ARG A 134 -7.47 9.96 -10.57
N SER A 135 -7.79 10.83 -9.61
CA SER A 135 -7.48 10.58 -8.20
C SER A 135 -8.13 9.27 -7.71
N CYS A 136 -7.36 8.43 -7.02
CA CYS A 136 -7.82 7.19 -6.40
C CYS A 136 -7.63 7.23 -4.87
N THR A 137 -7.75 6.09 -4.19
CA THR A 137 -7.62 6.01 -2.73
C THR A 137 -6.22 6.47 -2.30
N ASP A 138 -6.19 7.42 -1.36
CA ASP A 138 -4.98 7.97 -0.76
C ASP A 138 -4.25 6.91 0.08
N ASP A 139 -2.94 6.76 -0.10
CA ASP A 139 -2.08 5.89 0.72
C ASP A 139 -1.64 6.56 2.05
N LEU A 140 -2.16 7.76 2.31
CA LEU A 140 -1.82 8.65 3.42
C LEU A 140 -0.39 9.20 3.36
N ASN A 141 0.29 9.06 2.22
CA ASN A 141 1.58 9.66 1.98
C ASN A 141 1.42 10.97 1.18
N PRO A 142 1.64 12.13 1.81
CA PRO A 142 1.46 13.44 1.15
C PRO A 142 2.49 13.73 0.04
N CYS A 143 3.55 12.91 -0.06
CA CYS A 143 4.61 13.03 -1.05
C CYS A 143 4.47 12.07 -2.23
N THR A 144 3.36 11.36 -2.34
CA THR A 144 2.94 10.62 -3.54
C THR A 144 1.71 11.29 -4.14
N ASN A 145 1.47 11.06 -5.44
CA ASN A 145 0.18 11.38 -6.05
C ASN A 145 -0.61 10.09 -6.14
N ASP A 146 -1.87 10.08 -5.71
CA ASP A 146 -2.72 8.89 -5.79
C ASP A 146 -3.55 8.94 -7.05
N VAL A 147 -3.07 8.30 -8.12
CA VAL A 147 -3.69 8.41 -9.44
C VAL A 147 -3.83 7.05 -10.12
N CYS A 148 -4.92 6.89 -10.87
CA CYS A 148 -5.08 5.73 -11.73
C CYS A 148 -4.01 5.72 -12.83
N ASP A 149 -3.47 4.54 -13.11
CA ASP A 149 -2.44 4.32 -14.15
C ASP A 149 -3.02 4.03 -15.55
N GLY A 150 -4.35 3.92 -15.66
CA GLY A 150 -5.05 3.54 -16.89
C GLY A 150 -5.00 2.04 -17.20
N ALA A 151 -4.39 1.24 -16.32
CA ALA A 151 -4.36 -0.23 -16.34
C ALA A 151 -5.22 -0.83 -15.20
N GLY A 152 -6.04 0.00 -14.54
CA GLY A 152 -6.96 -0.43 -13.48
C GLY A 152 -6.36 -0.39 -12.09
N ALA A 153 -5.08 0.00 -11.94
CA ALA A 153 -4.43 0.10 -10.65
C ALA A 153 -4.34 1.56 -10.16
N CYS A 154 -4.42 1.72 -8.84
CA CYS A 154 -4.06 2.96 -8.18
C CYS A 154 -2.54 3.00 -8.05
N SER A 155 -1.92 3.97 -8.71
CA SER A 155 -0.48 4.22 -8.66
C SER A 155 -0.20 5.37 -7.70
N HIS A 156 0.91 5.25 -6.98
CA HIS A 156 1.37 6.25 -6.00
C HIS A 156 2.73 6.83 -6.42
N PRO A 157 2.87 7.45 -7.62
CA PRO A 157 4.15 8.00 -8.05
C PRO A 157 4.62 9.13 -7.11
N PRO A 158 5.93 9.20 -6.81
CA PRO A 158 6.51 10.31 -6.07
C PRO A 158 6.16 11.67 -6.66
N ARG A 159 5.82 12.61 -5.78
CA ARG A 159 5.71 14.03 -6.11
C ARG A 159 7.10 14.61 -6.36
N PRO A 160 7.20 15.70 -7.15
CA PRO A 160 8.47 16.39 -7.37
C PRO A 160 9.16 16.80 -6.07
N ALA A 161 10.50 16.79 -6.10
CA ALA A 161 11.28 17.29 -4.99
C ALA A 161 10.96 18.77 -4.73
N GLY A 162 10.75 19.11 -3.46
CA GLY A 162 10.42 20.47 -3.04
C GLY A 162 8.93 20.74 -2.83
N ASP A 163 8.04 19.85 -3.27
CA ASP A 163 6.61 19.95 -2.96
C ASP A 163 6.37 19.93 -1.44
N PRO A 164 5.42 20.72 -0.92
CA PRO A 164 5.16 20.79 0.51
C PRO A 164 4.53 19.50 1.03
N CYS A 165 4.97 19.07 2.22
CA CYS A 165 4.33 18.02 3.02
C CYS A 165 3.96 18.57 4.41
N PRO A 166 3.11 17.87 5.20
CA PRO A 166 2.66 18.33 6.52
C PRO A 166 3.82 18.70 7.42
N ALA A 167 3.71 19.86 8.05
CA ALA A 167 4.75 20.38 8.92
C ALA A 167 4.90 19.53 10.18
N ASP A 168 6.14 19.26 10.58
CA ASP A 168 6.48 18.67 11.88
C ASP A 168 6.33 19.69 13.04
N SER A 169 5.78 20.87 12.76
CA SER A 169 5.67 22.03 13.66
C SER A 169 7.02 22.62 14.07
N ASN A 170 8.11 22.25 13.38
CA ASN A 170 9.42 22.82 13.55
C ASN A 170 9.75 23.75 12.38
N GLU A 171 9.72 25.05 12.62
CA GLU A 171 10.03 26.04 11.59
C GLU A 171 11.52 26.04 11.16
N CYS A 172 12.37 25.30 11.86
CA CYS A 172 13.79 25.11 11.52
C CYS A 172 14.07 23.89 10.63
N THR A 173 13.03 23.23 10.15
CA THR A 173 13.11 22.20 9.11
C THR A 173 12.32 22.67 7.88
N LEU A 174 12.76 22.25 6.68
CA LEU A 174 11.96 22.41 5.48
C LEU A 174 11.12 21.16 5.30
N ASP A 175 9.80 21.27 5.40
CA ASP A 175 8.89 20.14 5.14
C ASP A 175 8.66 19.99 3.64
N ARG A 176 9.51 19.19 2.98
CA ARG A 176 9.48 19.05 1.53
C ARG A 176 9.66 17.60 1.11
N CYS A 177 8.95 17.22 0.06
CA CYS A 177 9.16 15.94 -0.59
C CYS A 177 10.58 15.86 -1.19
N ASP A 178 11.21 14.71 -1.10
CA ASP A 178 12.56 14.45 -1.62
C ASP A 178 12.60 14.06 -3.11
N GLY A 179 11.44 13.88 -3.74
CA GLY A 179 11.32 13.37 -5.11
C GLY A 179 11.32 11.85 -5.24
N ALA A 180 11.58 11.13 -4.14
CA ALA A 180 11.48 9.67 -4.05
C ALA A 180 10.21 9.20 -3.32
N GLY A 181 9.38 10.14 -2.85
CA GLY A 181 8.09 9.88 -2.21
C GLY A 181 8.17 9.94 -0.69
N ALA A 182 9.29 10.40 -0.11
CA ALA A 182 9.39 10.64 1.32
C ALA A 182 9.26 12.14 1.63
N CYS A 183 8.57 12.45 2.72
CA CYS A 183 8.66 13.78 3.32
C CYS A 183 10.00 13.88 4.04
N ALA A 184 10.86 14.76 3.54
CA ALA A 184 12.14 15.08 4.16
C ALA A 184 11.98 16.35 5.00
N HIS A 185 12.67 16.37 6.13
CA HIS A 185 12.73 17.50 7.04
C HIS A 185 14.18 18.00 7.18
N PRO A 186 14.88 18.37 6.09
CA PRO A 186 16.24 18.88 6.21
C PRO A 186 16.24 20.18 7.00
N ALA A 187 17.26 20.34 7.85
CA ALA A 187 17.48 21.58 8.58
C ALA A 187 17.58 22.75 7.59
N VAL A 188 16.87 23.85 7.91
CA VAL A 188 17.13 25.13 7.26
C VAL A 188 18.55 25.60 7.57
N ALA A 189 19.04 26.59 6.83
CA ALA A 189 20.34 27.17 7.12
C ALA A 189 20.39 27.68 8.57
N ASP A 190 21.52 27.45 9.24
CA ASP A 190 21.78 28.06 10.53
C ASP A 190 21.60 29.58 10.45
N ASP A 191 21.20 30.19 11.56
CA ASP A 191 20.87 31.61 11.70
C ASP A 191 19.56 32.06 10.99
N THR A 192 18.76 31.14 10.43
CA THR A 192 17.37 31.44 10.00
C THR A 192 16.51 31.82 11.21
N LEU A 193 15.69 32.86 11.11
CA LEU A 193 14.82 33.32 12.20
C LEU A 193 13.67 32.33 12.46
N CYS A 194 13.31 32.18 13.73
CA CYS A 194 12.26 31.29 14.22
C CYS A 194 11.52 31.94 15.42
N ASP A 195 10.38 31.39 15.81
CA ASP A 195 9.47 31.83 16.88
C ASP A 195 9.08 33.30 16.73
N GLY A 196 8.66 33.70 15.52
CA GLY A 196 8.29 35.10 15.24
C GLY A 196 9.43 36.10 15.47
N ASP A 197 10.65 35.73 15.07
CA ASP A 197 11.89 36.49 15.22
C ASP A 197 12.41 36.59 16.68
N PHE A 198 11.99 35.66 17.56
CA PHE A 198 12.51 35.53 18.94
C PHE A 198 13.50 34.37 19.14
N GLY A 199 13.77 33.57 18.10
CA GLY A 199 14.83 32.56 18.05
C GLY A 199 15.61 32.52 16.73
N ILE A 200 16.68 31.71 16.72
CA ILE A 200 17.41 31.33 15.50
C ILE A 200 17.46 29.81 15.35
N CYS A 201 17.51 29.30 14.13
CA CYS A 201 17.68 27.89 13.83
C CYS A 201 19.14 27.46 13.96
N CYS A 202 19.39 26.36 14.68
CA CYS A 202 20.70 25.73 14.81
C CYS A 202 20.57 24.22 14.64
N GLY A 203 21.19 23.66 13.60
CA GLY A 203 21.17 22.21 13.36
C GLY A 203 19.75 21.62 13.29
N GLY A 204 18.79 22.40 12.79
CA GLY A 204 17.39 22.01 12.68
C GLY A 204 16.52 22.26 13.92
N ALA A 205 17.01 22.95 14.96
CA ALA A 205 16.21 23.31 16.14
C ALA A 205 16.16 24.83 16.37
N CYS A 206 14.98 25.35 16.75
CA CYS A 206 14.83 26.76 17.13
C CYS A 206 15.39 27.01 18.54
N VAL A 207 16.37 27.91 18.66
CA VAL A 207 16.96 28.32 19.95
C VAL A 207 16.59 29.79 20.24
N SER A 208 16.04 30.05 21.43
CA SER A 208 15.56 31.39 21.82
C SER A 208 16.71 32.38 22.06
N MET A 209 16.56 33.62 21.59
CA MET A 209 17.55 34.70 21.72
C MET A 209 17.56 35.38 23.10
N VAL A 210 16.74 34.93 24.06
CA VAL A 210 16.53 35.63 25.35
C VAL A 210 17.76 35.61 26.28
N SER A 211 18.85 34.90 25.92
CA SER A 211 20.11 34.95 26.66
C SER A 211 21.22 35.64 25.88
N ARG A 212 21.55 36.88 26.27
CA ARG A 212 22.73 37.65 25.80
C ARG A 212 24.09 36.99 26.09
N THR A 213 24.10 35.77 26.61
CA THR A 213 25.31 34.99 26.95
C THR A 213 25.62 33.92 25.90
N ASN A 214 24.74 33.70 24.91
CA ASN A 214 24.97 32.75 23.82
C ASN A 214 25.31 33.47 22.51
N CYS A 215 26.50 34.08 22.44
CA CYS A 215 27.25 34.09 21.17
C CYS A 215 27.80 32.67 20.91
N GLY A 216 26.92 31.68 20.94
CA GLY A 216 27.20 30.28 20.72
C GLY A 216 26.37 29.78 19.55
N SER A 217 26.65 30.31 18.36
CA SER A 217 26.19 29.74 17.09
C SER A 217 26.63 28.29 17.02
N CYS A 218 25.68 27.35 16.98
CA CYS A 218 25.74 25.96 16.52
C CYS A 218 27.15 25.28 16.46
N GLY A 219 27.99 25.45 17.49
CA GLY A 219 29.41 25.09 17.48
C GLY A 219 30.30 25.94 16.54
N ASN A 220 30.87 27.05 17.03
CA ASN A 220 32.15 27.65 16.58
C ASN A 220 32.44 27.80 15.06
N SER A 221 31.44 27.89 14.17
CA SER A 221 31.69 28.09 12.74
C SER A 221 30.60 28.94 12.09
N CYS A 222 30.46 30.18 12.54
CA CYS A 222 29.99 31.24 11.65
C CYS A 222 30.95 31.29 10.47
N SER A 223 30.52 30.90 9.27
CA SER A 223 31.20 31.06 7.97
C SER A 223 32.36 32.10 7.94
N GLY A 224 33.50 31.75 8.54
CA GLY A 224 34.69 32.59 8.71
C GLY A 224 34.59 33.90 9.52
N ARG A 225 33.76 34.08 10.56
CA ARG A 225 33.74 35.32 11.40
C ARG A 225 33.77 35.06 12.92
N CYS A 226 34.44 35.93 13.68
CA CYS A 226 34.63 35.85 15.13
C CYS A 226 33.59 36.69 15.90
N CYS A 227 33.13 36.20 17.05
CA CYS A 227 32.34 36.96 18.02
C CYS A 227 33.28 37.62 19.04
N GLU A 228 33.12 38.93 19.27
CA GLU A 228 33.75 39.62 20.42
C GLU A 228 32.68 39.90 21.47
N ASP A 229 32.99 39.63 22.75
CA ASP A 229 32.10 39.69 23.92
C ASP A 229 31.44 41.08 24.20
N ALA A 230 31.65 42.07 23.33
CA ALA A 230 31.25 43.46 23.54
C ALA A 230 30.42 44.10 22.41
N VAL A 231 30.12 43.40 21.30
CA VAL A 231 29.30 43.97 20.21
C VAL A 231 28.27 42.99 19.63
N PRO A 232 26.99 43.40 19.49
CA PRO A 232 25.89 42.52 19.05
C PRO A 232 25.81 42.34 17.52
N TYR A 233 26.92 42.42 16.78
CA TYR A 233 26.92 42.17 15.32
C TYR A 233 28.21 41.48 14.85
N CYS A 234 28.05 40.57 13.89
CA CYS A 234 29.17 39.89 13.23
C CYS A 234 29.95 40.88 12.37
N VAL A 235 31.23 41.12 12.68
CA VAL A 235 32.13 41.90 11.83
C VAL A 235 32.86 41.01 10.83
N THR A 236 32.91 41.45 9.58
CA THR A 236 33.77 40.86 8.56
C THR A 236 35.20 41.32 8.82
N THR A 237 36.13 40.36 8.90
CA THR A 237 37.60 40.49 8.94
C THR A 237 38.27 40.63 10.31
N GLY A 238 38.86 39.51 10.76
CA GLY A 238 40.33 39.42 10.86
C GLY A 238 40.95 39.58 12.25
N ALA A 239 40.99 38.50 13.03
CA ALA A 239 42.21 37.94 13.63
C ALA A 239 41.84 36.84 14.64
N SER A 240 42.26 35.62 14.33
CA SER A 240 42.60 34.50 15.23
C SER A 240 41.92 34.43 16.60
N CYS A 241 40.99 33.49 16.78
CA CYS A 241 40.55 33.03 18.09
C CYS A 241 41.74 32.39 18.84
N LEU A 242 42.14 32.98 19.96
CA LEU A 242 43.07 32.41 20.95
C LEU A 242 42.30 32.03 22.21
#